data_AF-A0A2V6CYV2-F1
#
_entry.id   AF-A0A2V6CYV2-F1
#
_cell.length_a   1.000
_cell.length_b   1.000
_cell.length_c   1.000
_cell.angle_alpha   90.00
_cell.angle_beta   90.00
_cell.angle_gamma   90.00
#
_symmetry.space_group_name_H-M   'P 1'
#
loop_
_entity.id
_entity.type
_entity.pdbx_description
1 polymer ?
#
loop_
_entity_poly.entity_id
_entity_poly.type
_entity_poly.pdbx_seq_one_letter_code
_entity_poly.pdbx_strand_id
1 'polypeptide(L)'
;MTSKRFARLVVLLTCRAVALCVGGTLVLNSSARERQKSPPARPVTETKIVRARDLGVRFEGTPGKFNAITDVAGVEVGYTTLISGEGKLEVGKGPVRTGVTAIIPRGRNSLNDPVYAGLFSLNGNGEMTGTAWVEESGFLEGPIVITNTHSVGVARDAVIQWRVKHGAADVTGYWWSLPVVAETWDGWLNDINGFHVNP
;
A
#
# COMPACT_ATOMS: atom_id res chain seq x y z
N MET A 1 -55.57 -14.47 9.83
CA MET A 1 -54.68 -14.47 11.02
C MET A 1 -53.46 -13.60 10.71
N THR A 2 -53.60 -12.28 10.62
CA THR A 2 -53.34 -11.27 11.68
C THR A 2 -51.91 -11.26 12.23
N SER A 3 -51.05 -10.42 11.62
CA SER A 3 -50.37 -9.24 12.21
C SER A 3 -50.06 -9.24 13.71
N LYS A 4 -48.79 -8.93 14.06
CA LYS A 4 -48.26 -8.16 15.21
C LYS A 4 -46.73 -8.10 15.03
N ARG A 5 -46.02 -7.00 14.76
CA ARG A 5 -45.90 -5.66 15.40
C ARG A 5 -45.80 -5.73 16.94
N PHE A 6 -44.58 -5.57 17.46
CA PHE A 6 -44.24 -5.04 18.78
C PHE A 6 -43.03 -4.11 18.55
N ALA A 7 -43.15 -2.78 18.57
CA ALA A 7 -43.50 -1.86 19.66
C ALA A 7 -42.34 -1.66 20.66
N ARG A 8 -41.71 -0.49 20.50
CA ARG A 8 -40.97 0.37 21.44
C ARG A 8 -40.96 -0.07 22.91
N LEU A 9 -39.77 -0.06 23.51
CA LEU A 9 -39.59 0.31 24.92
C LEU A 9 -38.55 1.44 25.01
N VAL A 10 -39.07 2.64 25.27
CA VAL A 10 -38.31 3.79 25.75
C VAL A 10 -38.11 3.56 27.25
N VAL A 11 -36.86 3.53 27.70
CA VAL A 11 -36.54 3.69 29.13
C VAL A 11 -35.81 5.01 29.28
N LEU A 12 -36.54 6.01 29.76
CA LEU A 12 -35.98 7.18 30.43
C LEU A 12 -35.46 6.69 31.78
N LEU A 13 -34.16 6.82 32.03
CA LEU A 13 -33.63 6.92 33.39
C LEU A 13 -32.85 8.23 33.52
N THR A 14 -33.48 9.17 34.21
CA THR A 14 -32.89 10.40 34.73
C THR A 14 -32.21 10.08 36.07
N CYS A 15 -30.93 10.42 36.23
CA CYS A 15 -30.42 11.34 37.26
C CYS A 15 -28.89 11.30 37.42
N ARG A 16 -28.29 12.47 37.17
CA ARG A 16 -27.19 13.10 37.92
C ARG A 16 -25.92 12.28 38.18
N ALA A 17 -24.92 12.47 37.30
CA ALA A 17 -23.52 12.44 37.68
C ALA A 17 -22.94 13.84 37.60
N VAL A 18 -22.28 14.22 38.69
CA VAL A 18 -21.74 15.54 39.04
C VAL A 18 -20.67 15.98 38.04
N ALA A 19 -20.79 17.20 37.54
CA ALA A 19 -19.73 17.88 36.80
C ALA A 19 -18.65 18.34 37.79
N LEU A 20 -17.47 17.72 37.75
CA LEU A 20 -16.25 18.31 38.27
C LEU A 20 -15.51 18.98 37.10
N CYS A 21 -15.62 20.30 37.03
CA CYS A 21 -14.83 21.14 36.15
C CYS A 21 -13.35 21.07 36.56
N VAL A 22 -12.54 20.36 35.78
CA VAL A 22 -11.10 20.61 35.72
C VAL A 22 -10.82 21.19 34.34
N GLY A 23 -10.66 22.51 34.31
CA GLY A 23 -10.30 23.26 33.11
C GLY A 23 -8.90 22.87 32.66
N GLY A 24 -8.83 21.97 31.69
CA GLY A 24 -7.64 21.69 30.91
C GLY A 24 -8.04 21.68 29.44
N THR A 25 -7.91 22.81 28.78
CA THR A 25 -8.07 22.89 27.32
C THR A 25 -6.97 22.03 26.71
N LEU A 26 -7.32 20.80 26.33
CA LEU A 26 -6.46 19.95 25.52
C LEU A 26 -6.39 20.59 24.13
N VAL A 27 -5.45 21.52 23.95
CA VAL A 27 -5.10 22.05 22.64
C VAL A 27 -4.40 20.90 21.91
N LEU A 28 -5.17 20.12 21.17
CA LEU A 28 -4.62 19.29 20.10
C LEU A 28 -3.88 20.24 19.17
N ASN A 29 -2.56 20.21 19.24
CA ASN A 29 -1.71 21.00 18.38
C ASN A 29 -1.78 20.39 16.97
N SER A 30 -2.87 20.70 16.27
CA SER A 30 -3.09 20.47 14.84
C SER A 30 -2.19 21.41 14.04
N SER A 31 -0.88 21.40 14.33
CA SER A 31 0.09 22.02 13.45
C SER A 31 0.18 21.13 12.20
N ALA A 32 -0.79 21.29 11.32
CA ALA A 32 -0.59 21.05 9.91
C ALA A 32 0.67 21.85 9.53
N ARG A 33 1.71 21.14 9.08
CA ARG A 33 2.93 21.79 8.58
C ARG A 33 2.52 22.82 7.54
N GLU A 34 3.11 24.01 7.64
CA GLU A 34 2.83 25.11 6.72
C GLU A 34 3.00 24.64 5.27
N ARG A 35 2.06 25.05 4.41
CA ARG A 35 2.02 24.65 3.01
C ARG A 35 3.33 25.03 2.32
N GLN A 36 4.09 24.05 1.85
CA GLN A 36 5.29 24.29 1.07
C GLN A 36 4.88 25.02 -0.24
N LYS A 37 5.26 26.30 -0.36
CA LYS A 37 4.80 27.18 -1.45
C LYS A 37 5.44 26.85 -2.80
N SER A 38 6.61 26.19 -2.78
CA SER A 38 7.32 25.71 -3.98
C SER A 38 8.32 24.61 -3.60
N PRO A 39 8.62 23.65 -4.50
CA PRO A 39 9.75 22.75 -4.32
C PRO A 39 11.07 23.55 -4.34
N PRO A 40 12.05 23.24 -3.48
CA PRO A 40 13.39 23.81 -3.61
C PRO A 40 13.99 23.43 -4.97
N ALA A 41 14.79 24.34 -5.55
CA ALA A 41 15.48 24.10 -6.81
C ALA A 41 16.33 22.82 -6.71
N ARG A 42 16.23 21.96 -7.74
CA ARG A 42 16.91 20.66 -7.79
C ARG A 42 18.40 20.91 -8.07
N PRO A 43 19.33 20.63 -7.14
CA PRO A 43 20.74 20.64 -7.47
C PRO A 43 20.99 19.52 -8.49
N VAL A 44 21.54 19.86 -9.65
CA VAL A 44 22.05 18.89 -10.62
C VAL A 44 23.43 18.47 -10.14
N THR A 45 23.46 17.68 -9.08
CA THR A 45 24.66 16.98 -8.63
C THR A 45 24.30 15.50 -8.68
N GLU A 46 25.18 14.66 -9.22
CA GLU A 46 25.08 13.22 -9.01
C GLU A 46 25.24 12.96 -7.52
N THR A 47 24.13 13.08 -6.79
CA THR A 47 24.06 12.75 -5.39
C THR A 47 24.27 11.25 -5.31
N LYS A 48 25.47 10.84 -4.90
CA LYS A 48 25.69 9.49 -4.35
C LYS A 48 24.51 9.20 -3.43
N ILE A 49 23.76 8.15 -3.71
CA ILE A 49 22.60 7.79 -2.88
C ILE A 49 23.15 7.43 -1.49
N VAL A 50 22.98 8.34 -0.54
CA VAL A 50 23.43 8.16 0.84
C VAL A 50 22.39 7.36 1.60
N ARG A 51 22.79 6.26 2.23
CA ARG A 51 21.93 5.43 3.09
C ARG A 51 22.24 5.67 4.56
N ALA A 52 21.37 5.20 5.45
CA ALA A 52 21.48 5.44 6.88
C ALA A 52 22.86 5.01 7.48
N ARG A 53 23.40 3.86 7.06
CA ARG A 53 24.73 3.40 7.52
C ARG A 53 25.88 4.29 7.04
N ASP A 54 25.76 4.92 5.86
CA ASP A 54 26.76 5.87 5.35
C ASP A 54 26.81 7.16 6.20
N LEU A 55 25.71 7.48 6.90
CA LEU A 55 25.61 8.59 7.86
C LEU A 55 26.03 8.21 9.29
N GLY A 56 26.53 6.99 9.50
CA GLY A 56 26.94 6.52 10.83
C GLY A 56 25.79 6.07 11.74
N VAL A 57 24.55 5.95 11.22
CA VAL A 57 23.44 5.35 11.98
C VAL A 57 23.74 3.87 12.23
N ARG A 58 23.76 3.49 13.51
CA ARG A 58 24.10 2.14 13.94
C ARG A 58 22.86 1.25 13.92
N PHE A 59 22.98 0.08 13.31
CA PHE A 59 21.97 -0.98 13.31
C PHE A 59 22.65 -2.31 13.66
N GLU A 60 21.89 -3.22 14.25
CA GLU A 60 22.31 -4.58 14.51
C GLU A 60 22.50 -5.38 13.21
N GLY A 61 23.21 -6.52 13.32
CA GLY A 61 23.43 -7.45 12.21
C GLY A 61 24.42 -6.99 11.14
N THR A 62 24.76 -7.92 10.26
CA THR A 62 25.61 -7.68 9.09
C THR A 62 24.74 -7.77 7.83
N PRO A 63 24.63 -6.69 7.02
CA PRO A 63 23.82 -6.73 5.81
C PRO A 63 24.48 -7.58 4.72
N GLY A 64 23.69 -8.00 3.74
CA GLY A 64 24.20 -8.54 2.49
C GLY A 64 24.98 -7.50 1.68
N LYS A 65 25.51 -7.90 0.52
CA LYS A 65 26.37 -7.09 -0.34
C LYS A 65 25.68 -5.78 -0.75
N PHE A 66 24.41 -5.86 -1.13
CA PHE A 66 23.62 -4.73 -1.58
C PHE A 66 22.88 -4.05 -0.43
N ASN A 67 22.78 -4.68 0.74
CA ASN A 67 21.93 -4.25 1.86
C ASN A 67 20.51 -3.95 1.35
N ALA A 68 19.94 -4.89 0.60
CA ALA A 68 18.66 -4.80 -0.08
C ALA A 68 17.99 -6.19 -0.17
N ILE A 69 16.68 -6.24 -0.45
CA ILE A 69 15.94 -7.51 -0.58
C ILE A 69 16.50 -8.42 -1.70
N THR A 70 17.12 -7.82 -2.71
CA THR A 70 17.77 -8.54 -3.82
C THR A 70 19.09 -9.22 -3.45
N ASP A 71 19.56 -9.08 -2.20
CA ASP A 71 20.59 -9.96 -1.66
C ASP A 71 20.09 -11.41 -1.52
N VAL A 72 18.78 -11.63 -1.49
CA VAL A 72 18.18 -12.97 -1.62
C VAL A 72 18.21 -13.38 -3.09
N ALA A 73 18.96 -14.45 -3.39
CA ALA A 73 19.17 -14.91 -4.75
C ALA A 73 17.85 -15.20 -5.48
N GLY A 74 17.70 -14.66 -6.69
CA GLY A 74 16.52 -14.83 -7.54
C GLY A 74 15.41 -13.81 -7.29
N VAL A 75 15.44 -13.02 -6.21
CA VAL A 75 14.48 -11.94 -6.01
C VAL A 75 14.80 -10.78 -6.97
N GLU A 76 13.81 -10.36 -7.74
CA GLU A 76 13.89 -9.19 -8.61
C GLU A 76 12.94 -8.08 -8.11
N VAL A 77 13.32 -6.82 -8.32
CA VAL A 77 12.50 -5.65 -7.99
C VAL A 77 12.45 -4.72 -9.20
N GLY A 78 11.24 -4.36 -9.62
CA GLY A 78 11.00 -3.35 -10.65
C GLY A 78 10.09 -2.25 -10.12
N TYR A 79 10.22 -1.04 -10.65
CA TYR A 79 9.36 0.07 -10.25
C TYR A 79 9.14 1.05 -11.41
N THR A 80 7.98 1.70 -11.35
CA THR A 80 7.63 2.84 -12.21
C THR A 80 7.28 4.01 -11.31
N THR A 81 7.91 5.15 -11.54
CA THR A 81 7.68 6.38 -10.78
C THR A 81 6.99 7.41 -11.66
N LEU A 82 5.83 7.88 -11.22
CA LEU A 82 5.01 8.87 -11.91
C LEU A 82 5.10 10.22 -11.18
N ILE A 83 5.83 11.15 -11.79
CA ILE A 83 6.01 12.51 -11.28
C ILE A 83 5.69 13.49 -12.40
N SER A 84 4.58 14.22 -12.29
CA SER A 84 4.18 15.26 -13.25
C SER A 84 3.31 16.34 -12.60
N GLY A 85 3.29 17.54 -13.19
CA GLY A 85 2.55 18.68 -12.66
C GLY A 85 3.10 19.23 -11.33
N GLU A 86 2.60 20.39 -10.93
CA GLU A 86 3.00 21.10 -9.72
C GLU A 86 1.88 22.03 -9.24
N GLY A 87 2.02 22.62 -8.06
CA GLY A 87 1.10 23.63 -7.55
C GLY A 87 -0.13 23.08 -6.83
N LYS A 88 -1.29 23.72 -7.03
CA LYS A 88 -2.53 23.32 -6.35
C LYS A 88 -3.05 22.02 -6.97
N LEU A 89 -3.64 21.17 -6.13
CA LEU A 89 -4.33 19.96 -6.57
C LEU A 89 -5.51 20.31 -7.50
N GLU A 90 -5.52 19.73 -8.68
CA GLU A 90 -6.66 19.63 -9.58
C GLU A 90 -6.96 18.15 -9.82
N VAL A 91 -8.11 17.69 -9.32
CA VAL A 91 -8.49 16.27 -9.39
C VAL A 91 -8.61 15.82 -10.85
N GLY A 92 -7.98 14.69 -11.16
CA GLY A 92 -7.89 14.13 -12.52
C GLY A 92 -6.75 14.72 -13.35
N LYS A 93 -5.95 15.64 -12.81
CA LYS A 93 -4.85 16.31 -13.53
C LYS A 93 -3.52 16.30 -12.80
N GLY A 94 -3.53 16.37 -11.46
CA GLY A 94 -2.31 16.36 -10.65
C GLY A 94 -2.24 17.48 -9.60
N PRO A 95 -1.07 17.67 -8.97
CA PRO A 95 0.20 17.01 -9.28
C PRO A 95 0.18 15.50 -9.04
N VAL A 96 0.83 14.75 -9.92
CA VAL A 96 0.96 13.29 -9.83
C VAL A 96 2.25 12.96 -9.11
N ARG A 97 2.19 12.20 -8.01
CA ARG A 97 3.34 11.78 -7.21
C ARG A 97 3.13 10.37 -6.71
N THR A 98 3.03 9.43 -7.65
CA THR A 98 2.68 8.04 -7.35
C THR A 98 3.57 7.08 -8.13
N GLY A 99 3.26 5.79 -8.08
CA GLY A 99 4.00 4.77 -8.81
C GLY A 99 3.55 3.38 -8.45
N VAL A 100 4.26 2.41 -9.02
CA VAL A 100 4.07 0.99 -8.75
C VAL A 100 5.43 0.36 -8.51
N THR A 101 5.53 -0.50 -7.50
CA THR A 101 6.69 -1.37 -7.27
C THR A 101 6.24 -2.82 -7.38
N ALA A 102 6.99 -3.64 -8.11
CA ALA A 102 6.77 -5.07 -8.22
C ALA A 102 7.99 -5.81 -7.63
N ILE A 103 7.73 -6.79 -6.78
CA ILE A 103 8.73 -7.70 -6.21
C ILE A 103 8.42 -9.10 -6.73
N ILE A 104 9.40 -9.72 -7.37
CA ILE A 104 9.23 -11.02 -8.01
C ILE A 104 10.10 -12.05 -7.27
N PRO A 105 9.52 -12.93 -6.44
CA PRO A 105 10.28 -13.77 -5.49
C PRO A 105 11.31 -14.72 -6.10
N ARG A 106 11.10 -15.16 -7.35
CA ARG A 106 11.95 -16.09 -8.11
C ARG A 106 12.23 -15.57 -9.52
N GLY A 107 12.21 -14.25 -9.70
CA GLY A 107 12.32 -13.61 -11.01
C GLY A 107 11.28 -14.16 -11.99
N ARG A 108 11.63 -14.26 -13.27
CA ARG A 108 10.68 -14.71 -14.31
C ARG A 108 10.03 -16.09 -14.06
N ASN A 109 10.63 -16.94 -13.21
CA ASN A 109 10.07 -18.25 -12.86
C ASN A 109 8.87 -18.16 -11.89
N SER A 110 8.69 -17.05 -11.16
CA SER A 110 7.58 -16.86 -10.20
C SER A 110 6.18 -17.01 -10.80
N LEU A 111 6.05 -16.94 -12.12
CA LEU A 111 4.78 -17.14 -12.83
C LEU A 111 4.23 -18.57 -12.71
N ASN A 112 5.13 -19.56 -12.64
CA ASN A 112 4.80 -20.98 -12.69
C ASN A 112 5.38 -21.77 -11.50
N ASP A 113 6.19 -21.13 -10.66
CA ASP A 113 6.82 -21.73 -9.47
C ASP A 113 6.51 -20.86 -8.23
N PRO A 114 5.49 -21.24 -7.43
CA PRO A 114 5.10 -20.50 -6.23
C PRO A 114 6.20 -20.49 -5.15
N VAL A 115 6.03 -19.60 -4.16
CA VAL A 115 6.84 -19.61 -2.93
C VAL A 115 5.95 -19.77 -1.73
N TYR A 116 6.46 -20.38 -0.66
CA TYR A 116 5.77 -20.33 0.63
C TYR A 116 5.71 -18.89 1.13
N ALA A 117 4.55 -18.51 1.68
CA ALA A 117 4.32 -17.18 2.19
C ALA A 117 3.42 -17.23 3.44
N GLY A 118 3.49 -16.15 4.20
CA GLY A 118 2.63 -15.89 5.33
C GLY A 118 2.44 -14.39 5.49
N LEU A 119 1.37 -13.99 6.17
CA LEU A 119 1.05 -12.58 6.38
C LEU A 119 0.66 -12.33 7.84
N PHE A 120 0.79 -11.08 8.24
CA PHE A 120 0.38 -10.62 9.56
C PHE A 120 -0.16 -9.20 9.46
N SER A 121 -1.38 -8.99 9.98
CA SER A 121 -1.98 -7.66 10.07
C SER A 121 -1.72 -7.07 11.46
N LEU A 122 -0.83 -6.08 11.53
CA LEU A 122 -0.63 -5.30 12.75
C LEU A 122 -1.84 -4.38 13.01
N ASN A 123 -2.29 -3.68 11.95
CA ASN A 123 -3.49 -2.84 11.94
C ASN A 123 -4.10 -2.90 10.53
N GLY A 124 -5.38 -3.26 10.45
CA GLY A 124 -6.06 -3.51 9.16
C GLY A 124 -6.60 -2.27 8.45
N ASN A 125 -6.11 -1.06 8.75
CA ASN A 125 -6.51 0.15 8.01
C ASN A 125 -5.70 0.30 6.73
N GLY A 126 -5.91 -0.63 5.80
CA GLY A 126 -5.26 -0.70 4.49
C GLY A 126 -5.77 -1.89 3.70
N GLU A 127 -5.29 -2.04 2.47
CA GLU A 127 -5.68 -3.12 1.56
C GLU A 127 -4.49 -3.99 1.15
N MET A 128 -4.72 -5.30 1.08
CA MET A 128 -3.80 -6.28 0.51
C MET A 128 -4.60 -7.43 -0.08
N THR A 129 -4.68 -7.49 -1.41
CA THR A 129 -5.41 -8.54 -2.12
C THR A 129 -4.69 -9.88 -2.02
N GLY A 130 -5.38 -10.98 -2.35
CA GLY A 130 -4.79 -12.31 -2.42
C GLY A 130 -4.47 -12.98 -1.07
N THR A 131 -4.63 -12.26 0.04
CA THR A 131 -4.32 -12.72 1.41
C THR A 131 -5.10 -13.98 1.81
N ALA A 132 -6.38 -14.07 1.44
CA ALA A 132 -7.19 -15.27 1.71
C ALA A 132 -6.59 -16.55 1.09
N TRP A 133 -5.98 -16.45 -0.09
CA TRP A 133 -5.32 -17.60 -0.72
C TRP A 133 -3.98 -17.91 -0.07
N VAL A 134 -3.23 -16.88 0.34
CA VAL A 134 -1.98 -17.07 1.10
C VAL A 134 -2.27 -17.77 2.43
N GLU A 135 -3.33 -17.38 3.15
CA GLU A 135 -3.72 -18.02 4.41
C GLU A 135 -4.17 -19.46 4.22
N GLU A 136 -4.98 -19.75 3.19
CA GLU A 136 -5.50 -21.09 2.93
C GLU A 136 -4.42 -22.04 2.40
N SER A 137 -3.63 -21.60 1.41
CA SER A 137 -2.69 -22.46 0.68
C SER A 137 -1.27 -22.43 1.23
N GLY A 138 -0.89 -21.37 1.95
CA GLY A 138 0.49 -21.09 2.31
C GLY A 138 1.37 -20.65 1.14
N PHE A 139 0.81 -20.40 -0.05
CA PHE A 139 1.56 -20.04 -1.25
C PHE A 139 1.30 -18.60 -1.69
N LEU A 140 2.37 -17.96 -2.16
CA LEU A 140 2.35 -16.75 -2.98
C LEU A 140 2.66 -17.12 -4.43
N GLU A 141 1.74 -16.77 -5.32
CA GLU A 141 1.85 -16.99 -6.76
C GLU A 141 2.12 -15.67 -7.48
N GLY A 142 3.17 -15.63 -8.32
CA GLY A 142 3.52 -14.44 -9.09
C GLY A 142 4.14 -13.32 -8.24
N PRO A 143 4.04 -12.06 -8.69
CA PRO A 143 4.68 -10.92 -8.04
C PRO A 143 3.85 -10.39 -6.86
N ILE A 144 4.52 -9.73 -5.92
CA ILE A 144 3.90 -8.79 -4.98
C ILE A 144 3.94 -7.41 -5.65
N VAL A 145 2.81 -6.73 -5.72
CA VAL A 145 2.74 -5.36 -6.25
C VAL A 145 2.34 -4.38 -5.15
N ILE A 146 3.01 -3.23 -5.09
CA ILE A 146 2.76 -2.16 -4.13
C ILE A 146 2.48 -0.87 -4.89
N THR A 147 1.37 -0.21 -4.59
CA THR A 147 0.91 1.03 -5.26
C THR A 147 0.19 1.96 -4.27
N ASN A 148 -0.55 2.96 -4.75
CA ASN A 148 -1.43 3.79 -3.92
C ASN A 148 -2.79 3.12 -3.66
N THR A 149 -3.47 3.56 -2.60
CA THR A 149 -4.75 3.00 -2.13
C THR A 149 -5.80 2.86 -3.23
N HIS A 150 -5.98 3.88 -4.07
CA HIS A 150 -7.03 3.88 -5.10
C HIS A 150 -6.63 3.12 -6.37
N SER A 151 -5.38 2.67 -6.46
CA SER A 151 -4.84 1.95 -7.63
C SER A 151 -4.65 0.45 -7.38
N VAL A 152 -5.08 -0.07 -6.23
CA VAL A 152 -5.02 -1.53 -5.95
C VAL A 152 -5.78 -2.32 -7.00
N GLY A 153 -7.00 -1.90 -7.37
CA GLY A 153 -7.81 -2.59 -8.37
C GLY A 153 -7.14 -2.69 -9.73
N VAL A 154 -6.67 -1.56 -10.28
CA VAL A 154 -6.02 -1.54 -11.60
C VAL A 154 -4.70 -2.31 -11.61
N ALA A 155 -3.91 -2.23 -10.53
CA ALA A 155 -2.68 -3.00 -10.40
C ALA A 155 -2.96 -4.52 -10.33
N ARG A 156 -3.99 -4.92 -9.58
CA ARG A 156 -4.43 -6.32 -9.48
C ARG A 156 -4.85 -6.87 -10.85
N ASP A 157 -5.65 -6.12 -11.60
CA ASP A 157 -6.08 -6.53 -12.93
C ASP A 157 -4.92 -6.57 -13.94
N ALA A 158 -3.97 -5.64 -13.85
CA ALA A 158 -2.77 -5.62 -14.68
C ALA A 158 -1.87 -6.84 -14.41
N VAL A 159 -1.72 -7.28 -13.15
CA VAL A 159 -0.96 -8.51 -12.81
C VAL A 159 -1.61 -9.74 -13.44
N ILE A 160 -2.94 -9.84 -13.41
CA ILE A 160 -3.66 -10.98 -14.02
C ILE A 160 -3.46 -10.98 -15.53
N GLN A 161 -3.62 -9.83 -16.19
CA GLN A 161 -3.36 -9.69 -17.62
C GLN A 161 -1.91 -10.04 -17.98
N TRP A 162 -0.96 -9.63 -17.13
CA TRP A 162 0.44 -9.97 -17.29
C TRP A 162 0.68 -11.48 -17.15
N ARG A 163 0.07 -12.15 -16.16
CA ARG A 163 0.14 -13.61 -16.00
C ARG A 163 -0.43 -14.35 -17.21
N VAL A 164 -1.59 -13.95 -17.72
CA VAL A 164 -2.20 -14.58 -18.91
C VAL A 164 -1.29 -14.47 -20.14
N LYS A 165 -0.53 -13.38 -20.29
CA LYS A 165 0.38 -13.17 -21.42
C LYS A 165 1.72 -13.92 -21.31
N HIS A 166 2.19 -14.21 -20.10
CA HIS A 166 3.57 -14.66 -19.88
C HIS A 166 3.70 -15.98 -19.12
N GLY A 167 2.65 -16.41 -18.40
CA GLY A 167 2.64 -17.62 -17.59
C GLY A 167 1.90 -18.77 -18.28
N ALA A 168 1.68 -19.84 -17.51
CA ALA A 168 0.85 -20.97 -17.89
C ALA A 168 -0.41 -21.05 -17.01
N ALA A 169 -1.38 -21.84 -17.47
CA ALA A 169 -2.47 -22.31 -16.61
C ALA A 169 -1.90 -23.12 -15.44
N ASP A 170 -2.68 -23.27 -14.37
CA ASP A 170 -2.33 -24.20 -13.31
C ASP A 170 -2.30 -25.66 -13.81
N VAL A 171 -1.87 -26.58 -12.94
CA VAL A 171 -1.77 -28.02 -13.26
C VAL A 171 -3.10 -28.67 -13.64
N THR A 172 -4.23 -28.02 -13.33
CA THR A 172 -5.58 -28.46 -13.67
C THR A 172 -6.13 -27.80 -14.95
N GLY A 173 -5.36 -26.87 -15.55
CA GLY A 173 -5.72 -26.15 -16.76
C GLY A 173 -6.55 -24.88 -16.53
N TYR A 174 -6.76 -24.45 -15.27
CA TYR A 174 -7.49 -23.22 -14.97
C TYR A 174 -6.55 -22.00 -14.91
N TRP A 175 -7.12 -20.82 -15.22
CA TRP A 175 -6.40 -19.53 -15.31
C TRP A 175 -6.77 -18.54 -14.19
N TRP A 176 -7.43 -19.02 -13.13
CA TRP A 176 -7.74 -18.19 -11.98
C TRP A 176 -6.45 -17.64 -11.36
N SER A 177 -6.52 -16.44 -10.78
CA SER A 177 -5.36 -15.75 -10.23
C SER A 177 -5.79 -14.83 -9.10
N LEU A 178 -5.16 -14.98 -7.94
CA LEU A 178 -5.40 -14.20 -6.73
C LEU A 178 -4.11 -13.46 -6.35
N PRO A 179 -3.68 -12.46 -7.14
CA PRO A 179 -2.40 -11.80 -6.93
C PRO A 179 -2.40 -11.00 -5.63
N VAL A 180 -1.20 -10.83 -5.07
CA VAL A 180 -0.97 -9.98 -3.91
C VAL A 180 -0.63 -8.57 -4.36
N VAL A 181 -1.59 -7.65 -4.16
CA VAL A 181 -1.43 -6.22 -4.40
C VAL A 181 -1.72 -5.48 -3.11
N ALA A 182 -0.74 -4.74 -2.62
CA ALA A 182 -0.80 -3.96 -1.39
C ALA A 182 -0.66 -2.47 -1.68
N GLU A 183 -0.91 -1.64 -0.68
CA GLU A 183 -0.91 -0.19 -0.85
C GLU A 183 -0.42 0.60 0.35
N THR A 184 -0.13 1.88 0.08
CA THR A 184 -0.14 2.94 1.09
C THR A 184 -0.84 4.18 0.52
N TRP A 185 -1.36 5.03 1.39
CA TRP A 185 -2.06 6.23 0.96
C TRP A 185 -1.10 7.40 0.68
N ASP A 186 -1.01 7.82 -0.59
CA ASP A 186 -0.12 8.91 -1.05
C ASP A 186 -0.85 10.26 -1.30
N GLY A 187 -2.13 10.37 -0.92
CA GLY A 187 -3.00 11.50 -1.26
C GLY A 187 -2.61 12.87 -0.64
N TRP A 188 -1.58 12.92 0.21
CA TRP A 188 -1.00 14.19 0.66
C TRP A 188 -0.19 14.88 -0.44
N LEU A 189 0.50 14.10 -1.27
CA LEU A 189 1.39 14.59 -2.33
C LEU A 189 0.86 14.30 -3.73
N ASN A 190 -0.01 13.31 -3.86
CA ASN A 190 -0.54 12.81 -5.12
C ASN A 190 -2.01 13.19 -5.29
N ASP A 191 -2.41 13.44 -6.54
CA ASP A 191 -3.81 13.43 -6.94
C ASP A 191 -4.36 11.99 -6.97
N ILE A 192 -4.60 11.41 -5.79
CA ILE A 192 -5.01 10.02 -5.63
C ILE A 192 -6.40 9.74 -6.26
N ASN A 193 -7.26 10.76 -6.34
CA ASN A 193 -8.58 10.66 -6.96
C ASN A 193 -8.54 10.83 -8.49
N GLY A 194 -7.36 11.10 -9.07
CA GLY A 194 -7.17 11.19 -10.52
C GLY A 194 -6.83 9.87 -11.21
N PHE A 195 -6.62 8.78 -10.46
CA PHE A 195 -6.39 7.42 -10.99
C PHE A 195 -5.24 7.36 -12.03
N HIS A 196 -4.10 7.94 -11.70
CA HIS A 196 -2.96 8.12 -12.63
C HIS A 196 -2.16 6.85 -12.95
N VAL A 197 -2.39 5.75 -12.22
CA VAL A 197 -1.78 4.44 -12.50
C VAL A 197 -2.59 3.73 -13.57
N ASN A 198 -1.92 3.30 -14.65
CA ASN A 198 -2.54 2.63 -15.79
C ASN A 198 -1.84 1.28 -16.09
N PRO A 199 -2.54 0.29 -16.67
CA PRO A 199 -1.98 -1.01 -17.05
C PRO A 199 -0.88 -0.97 -18.11
#